data_AF-A0A1I5U183-F1
#
_entry.id   AF-A0A1I5U183-F1
#
_cell.length_a   1.000
_cell.length_b   1.000
_cell.length_c   1.000
_cell.angle_alpha   90.00
_cell.angle_beta   90.00
_cell.angle_gamma   90.00
#
_symmetry.space_group_name_H-M   'P 1'
#
loop_
_entity.id
_entity.type
_entity.pdbx_description
1 polymer ?
#
loop_
_entity_poly.entity_id
_entity_poly.type
_entity_poly.pdbx_seq_one_letter_code
_entity_poly.pdbx_strand_id
1 'polypeptide(L)'
;MPSSRRVARSLLVGLLHAAVLVAVALDLGYAVGPAEYTAVGLLWRYGGLVVVAALPVWLALRFRLVVPLLALVVTTGYVLGMELTPPGPTFRDVAELERLDEPTGIMVVENGLYIVRYMVNASVWLVGFLFAGLVEAVSRTDWRRLPAALALPDWLSPPVSRRQAAGVAAVGGLLHLVVMVWFARRLGVTMTGGYEWVLYTVSTLGMWLLAAVPLYLLVRYRLVVPATLLTGFIFLDVRSEFAASVDGAHALYFGAWFLFLAIVLVGGVVEYGLRRLDLVGRITERR
;
A
#
# COMPACT_ATOMS: atom_id res chain seq x y z
N MET A 1 -6.16 12.81 29.05
CA MET A 1 -6.31 12.59 27.59
C MET A 1 -5.04 12.01 26.94
N PRO A 2 -4.77 10.70 27.06
CA PRO A 2 -3.60 10.05 26.45
C PRO A 2 -3.71 9.81 24.94
N SER A 3 -4.92 9.89 24.36
CA SER A 3 -5.20 9.66 22.93
C SER A 3 -4.83 10.86 22.06
N SER A 4 -5.24 12.07 22.46
CA SER A 4 -4.95 13.32 21.74
C SER A 4 -3.45 13.57 21.58
N ARG A 5 -2.64 13.32 22.63
CA ARG A 5 -1.17 13.44 22.55
C ARG A 5 -0.54 12.48 21.53
N ARG A 6 -1.08 11.26 21.38
CA ARG A 6 -0.56 10.29 20.40
C ARG A 6 -0.91 10.70 18.97
N VAL A 7 -2.13 11.16 18.75
CA VAL A 7 -2.58 11.69 17.45
C VAL A 7 -1.75 12.90 17.03
N ALA A 8 -1.53 13.85 17.95
CA ALA A 8 -0.70 15.03 17.66
C ALA A 8 0.75 14.64 17.30
N ARG A 9 1.36 13.71 18.04
CA ARG A 9 2.71 13.20 17.74
C ARG A 9 2.78 12.51 16.39
N SER A 10 1.81 11.65 16.06
CA SER A 10 1.80 10.97 14.76
C SER A 10 1.62 11.94 13.60
N LEU A 11 0.77 12.95 13.75
CA LEU A 11 0.60 14.01 12.75
C LEU A 11 1.87 14.83 12.57
N LEU A 12 2.57 15.18 13.66
CA LEU A 12 3.85 15.88 13.58
C LEU A 12 4.90 15.08 12.80
N VAL A 13 5.00 13.78 13.04
CA VAL A 13 5.90 12.90 12.26
C VAL A 13 5.47 12.83 10.80
N GLY A 14 4.16 12.75 10.52
CA GLY A 14 3.64 12.81 9.16
C GLY A 14 3.98 14.10 8.43
N LEU A 15 3.85 15.25 9.10
CA LEU A 15 4.24 16.56 8.58
C LEU A 15 5.74 16.63 8.30
N LEU A 16 6.58 16.16 9.22
CA LEU A 16 8.03 16.13 9.02
C LEU A 16 8.40 15.22 7.84
N HIS A 17 7.81 14.03 7.75
CA HIS A 17 8.02 13.10 6.63
C HIS A 17 7.65 13.73 5.29
N ALA A 18 6.47 14.34 5.19
CA ALA A 18 6.02 15.02 3.97
C ALA A 18 6.95 16.19 3.62
N ALA A 19 7.33 17.02 4.60
CA ALA A 19 8.22 18.16 4.39
C ALA A 19 9.60 17.74 3.88
N VAL A 20 10.19 16.69 4.44
CA VAL A 20 11.49 16.16 3.99
C VAL A 20 11.40 15.66 2.55
N LEU A 21 10.38 14.86 2.20
CA LEU A 21 10.25 14.35 0.83
C LEU A 21 10.06 15.47 -0.20
N VAL A 22 9.23 16.46 0.14
CA VAL A 22 8.98 17.61 -0.72
C VAL A 22 10.23 18.47 -0.86
N ALA A 23 10.96 18.72 0.23
CA ALA A 23 12.20 19.48 0.20
C ALA A 23 13.25 18.81 -0.68
N VAL A 24 13.47 17.50 -0.53
CA VAL A 24 14.38 16.73 -1.38
C VAL A 24 13.93 16.77 -2.85
N ALA A 25 12.64 16.58 -3.12
CA ALA A 25 12.16 16.61 -4.49
C ALA A 25 12.34 17.98 -5.16
N LEU A 26 12.10 19.08 -4.43
CA LEU A 26 12.32 20.44 -4.92
C LEU A 26 13.81 20.76 -5.12
N ASP A 27 14.67 20.33 -4.20
CA ASP A 27 16.13 20.50 -4.29
C ASP A 27 16.70 19.79 -5.53
N LEU A 28 16.15 18.62 -5.86
CA LEU A 28 16.48 17.86 -7.06
C LEU A 28 15.86 18.42 -8.35
N GLY A 29 15.08 19.51 -8.28
CA GLY A 29 14.52 20.17 -9.46
C GLY A 29 13.18 19.59 -9.96
N TYR A 30 12.52 18.73 -9.19
CA TYR A 30 11.20 18.24 -9.58
C TYR A 30 10.11 19.31 -9.47
N ALA A 31 9.25 19.38 -10.49
CA ALA A 31 8.04 20.20 -10.50
C ALA A 31 6.94 19.58 -9.62
N VAL A 32 7.14 19.63 -8.29
CA VAL A 32 6.17 19.16 -7.29
C VAL A 32 5.70 20.29 -6.37
N GLY A 33 6.03 21.54 -6.70
CA GLY A 33 5.65 22.71 -5.92
C GLY A 33 4.14 22.91 -5.84
N PRO A 34 3.63 23.68 -4.85
CA PRO A 34 2.19 23.88 -4.69
C PRO A 34 1.50 24.52 -5.91
N ALA A 35 2.22 25.32 -6.70
CA ALA A 35 1.71 25.96 -7.91
C ALA A 35 1.33 24.95 -9.01
N GLU A 36 1.88 23.73 -8.96
CA GLU A 36 1.66 22.66 -9.94
C GLU A 36 0.32 21.93 -9.75
N TYR A 37 -0.43 22.25 -8.70
CA TYR A 37 -1.63 21.50 -8.32
C TYR A 37 -2.83 22.40 -8.02
N THR A 38 -4.02 21.89 -8.37
CA THR A 38 -5.28 22.45 -7.90
C THR A 38 -5.40 22.29 -6.38
N ALA A 39 -6.30 23.04 -5.74
CA ALA A 39 -6.54 22.91 -4.29
C ALA A 39 -6.88 21.47 -3.86
N VAL A 40 -7.65 20.75 -4.68
CA VAL A 40 -7.98 19.33 -4.45
C VAL A 40 -6.73 18.45 -4.63
N GLY A 41 -5.92 18.73 -5.66
CA GLY A 41 -4.65 18.05 -5.89
C GLY A 41 -3.67 18.24 -4.72
N LEU A 42 -3.59 19.46 -4.17
CA LEU A 42 -2.78 19.76 -2.99
C LEU A 42 -3.22 18.95 -1.78
N LEU A 43 -4.52 18.96 -1.46
CA LEU A 43 -5.06 18.20 -0.33
C LEU A 43 -4.78 16.70 -0.48
N TRP A 44 -4.99 16.15 -1.68
CA TRP A 44 -4.76 14.74 -1.95
C TRP A 44 -3.28 14.36 -1.85
N ARG A 45 -2.38 15.14 -2.46
CA ARG A 45 -0.94 14.88 -2.49
C ARG A 45 -0.29 15.08 -1.13
N TYR A 46 -0.39 16.30 -0.59
CA TYR A 46 0.28 16.66 0.65
C TYR A 46 -0.44 16.06 1.87
N GLY A 47 -1.76 16.07 1.89
CA GLY A 47 -2.53 15.40 2.94
C GLY A 47 -2.30 13.88 2.91
N GLY A 48 -2.29 13.27 1.73
CA GLY A 48 -1.94 11.86 1.56
C GLY A 48 -0.57 11.51 2.11
N LEU A 49 0.46 12.32 1.81
CA LEU A 49 1.81 12.18 2.35
C LEU A 49 1.89 12.32 3.87
N VAL A 50 1.14 13.24 4.46
CA VAL A 50 1.09 13.34 5.93
C VAL A 50 0.47 12.08 6.52
N VAL A 51 -0.65 11.63 5.96
CA VAL A 51 -1.40 10.47 6.48
C VAL A 51 -0.63 9.17 6.28
N VAL A 52 0.10 9.00 5.17
CA VAL A 52 0.86 7.78 4.85
C VAL A 52 1.91 7.46 5.93
N ALA A 53 2.50 8.48 6.54
CA ALA A 53 3.45 8.33 7.64
C ALA A 53 2.79 8.44 9.03
N ALA A 54 1.80 9.33 9.19
CA ALA A 54 1.12 9.50 10.47
C ALA A 54 0.40 8.21 10.92
N LEU A 55 -0.24 7.49 10.00
CA LEU A 55 -0.97 6.28 10.36
C LEU A 55 -0.06 5.18 10.95
N PRO A 56 1.03 4.73 10.29
CA PRO A 56 1.94 3.73 10.87
C PRO A 56 2.46 4.13 12.25
N VAL A 57 2.83 5.40 12.42
CA VAL A 57 3.30 5.95 13.71
C VAL A 57 2.19 5.89 14.76
N TRP A 58 0.97 6.27 14.39
CA TRP A 58 -0.18 6.19 15.28
C TRP A 58 -0.48 4.74 15.69
N LEU A 59 -0.44 3.79 14.75
CA LEU A 59 -0.63 2.36 15.02
C LEU A 59 0.44 1.82 15.99
N ALA A 60 1.71 2.23 15.82
CA ALA A 60 2.79 1.88 16.73
C ALA A 60 2.58 2.48 18.13
N LEU A 61 2.21 3.77 18.23
CA LEU A 61 2.00 4.43 19.51
C LEU A 61 0.74 3.96 20.24
N ARG A 62 -0.34 3.66 19.50
CA ARG A 62 -1.64 3.29 20.08
C ARG A 62 -1.73 1.80 20.39
N PHE A 63 -1.26 0.95 19.50
CA PHE A 63 -1.47 -0.50 19.53
C PHE A 63 -0.18 -1.31 19.64
N ARG A 64 1.00 -0.67 19.55
CA ARG A 64 2.33 -1.33 19.48
C ARG A 64 2.53 -2.22 18.25
N LEU A 65 1.86 -1.87 17.16
CA LEU A 65 2.03 -2.51 15.86
C LEU A 65 3.25 -1.89 15.17
N VAL A 66 4.30 -2.68 14.95
CA VAL A 66 5.58 -2.20 14.44
C VAL A 66 5.78 -2.52 12.96
N VAL A 67 5.08 -3.51 12.41
CA VAL A 67 5.23 -3.92 11.00
C VAL A 67 4.89 -2.78 10.03
N PRO A 68 3.78 -2.02 10.18
CA PRO A 68 3.53 -0.86 9.33
C PRO A 68 4.62 0.20 9.41
N LEU A 69 5.17 0.42 10.61
CA LEU A 69 6.22 1.41 10.82
C LEU A 69 7.54 0.98 10.16
N LEU A 70 7.90 -0.29 10.28
CA LEU A 70 9.07 -0.85 9.59
C LEU A 70 8.90 -0.77 8.07
N ALA A 71 7.72 -1.12 7.55
CA ALA A 71 7.42 -1.00 6.12
C ALA A 71 7.53 0.46 5.65
N LEU A 72 7.04 1.43 6.43
CA LEU A 72 7.22 2.85 6.15
C LEU A 72 8.70 3.24 6.10
N VAL A 73 9.49 2.84 7.09
CA VAL A 73 10.92 3.17 7.17
C VAL A 73 11.68 2.56 6.00
N VAL A 74 11.44 1.29 5.69
CA VAL A 74 12.10 0.58 4.58
C VAL A 74 11.74 1.22 3.23
N THR A 75 10.46 1.51 3.00
CA THR A 75 10.01 2.08 1.72
C THR A 75 10.50 3.51 1.53
N THR A 76 10.41 4.35 2.57
CA THR A 76 10.91 5.73 2.55
C THR A 76 12.44 5.76 2.40
N GLY A 77 13.14 4.91 3.15
CA GLY A 77 14.60 4.81 3.09
C GLY A 77 15.10 4.32 1.74
N TYR A 78 14.41 3.33 1.14
CA TYR A 78 14.70 2.88 -0.22
C TYR A 78 14.54 4.02 -1.24
N VAL A 79 13.42 4.73 -1.19
CA VAL A 79 13.11 5.83 -2.12
C VAL A 79 14.14 6.96 -2.01
N LEU A 80 14.40 7.43 -0.79
CA LEU A 80 15.42 8.46 -0.57
C LEU A 80 16.81 7.96 -0.95
N GLY A 81 17.14 6.71 -0.64
CA GLY A 81 18.40 6.09 -1.02
C GLY A 81 18.61 6.12 -2.52
N MET A 82 17.64 5.60 -3.29
CA MET A 82 17.72 5.56 -4.75
C MET A 82 17.79 6.95 -5.39
N GLU A 83 17.09 7.94 -4.83
CA GLU A 83 17.06 9.30 -5.38
C GLU A 83 18.33 10.09 -5.06
N LEU A 84 18.96 9.83 -3.91
CA LEU A 84 20.14 10.57 -3.44
C LEU A 84 21.47 9.88 -3.83
N THR A 85 21.44 8.62 -4.28
CA THR A 85 22.62 7.93 -4.79
C THR A 85 22.89 8.27 -6.26
N PRO A 86 24.14 8.63 -6.63
CA PRO A 86 24.50 8.85 -8.03
C PRO A 86 24.28 7.60 -8.93
N PRO A 87 23.92 7.79 -10.21
CA PRO A 87 23.62 9.07 -10.86
C PRO A 87 22.28 9.64 -10.38
N GLY A 88 22.27 10.93 -10.04
CA GLY A 88 21.05 11.66 -9.66
C GLY A 88 20.12 11.89 -10.86
N PRO A 89 18.97 12.54 -10.64
CA PRO A 89 18.00 12.72 -11.70
C PRO A 89 18.53 13.60 -12.83
N THR A 90 18.28 13.17 -14.06
CA THR A 90 18.70 13.87 -15.27
C THR A 90 17.45 14.34 -16.00
N PHE A 91 17.36 15.65 -16.22
CA PHE A 91 16.25 16.30 -16.90
C PHE A 91 16.68 16.64 -18.33
N ARG A 92 15.93 16.18 -19.32
CA ARG A 92 16.17 16.48 -20.75
C ARG A 92 14.89 16.91 -21.42
N ASP A 93 14.98 17.87 -22.34
CA ASP A 93 13.86 18.20 -23.22
C ASP A 93 13.59 17.04 -24.18
N VAL A 94 12.33 16.76 -24.50
CA VAL A 94 11.97 15.77 -25.53
C VAL A 94 12.68 16.05 -26.85
N ALA A 95 12.90 17.32 -27.21
CA ALA A 95 13.64 17.71 -28.40
C ALA A 95 15.07 17.16 -28.42
N GLU A 96 15.75 17.09 -27.27
CA GLU A 96 17.09 16.51 -27.18
C GLU A 96 17.10 15.00 -27.40
N LEU A 97 16.04 14.31 -26.94
CA LEU A 97 15.89 12.86 -27.07
C LEU A 97 15.49 12.46 -28.49
N GLU A 98 14.55 13.20 -29.09
CA GLU A 98 14.02 12.97 -30.43
C GLU A 98 14.83 13.67 -31.54
N ARG A 99 15.87 14.43 -31.17
CA ARG A 99 16.75 15.20 -32.07
C ARG A 99 15.97 16.21 -32.94
N LEU A 100 15.06 16.95 -32.31
CA LEU A 100 14.30 18.02 -32.94
C LEU A 100 15.11 19.33 -32.94
N ASP A 101 14.91 20.16 -33.96
CA ASP A 101 15.66 21.41 -34.15
C ASP A 101 15.28 22.51 -33.13
N GLU A 102 14.07 22.44 -32.57
CA GLU A 102 13.55 23.42 -31.61
C GLU A 102 13.15 22.76 -30.27
N PRO A 103 13.38 23.43 -29.13
CA PRO A 103 12.95 22.94 -27.82
C PRO A 103 11.43 22.76 -27.76
N THR A 104 10.98 21.63 -27.23
CA THR A 104 9.54 21.38 -27.06
C THR A 104 8.99 22.01 -25.78
N GLY A 105 9.86 22.32 -24.81
CA GLY A 105 9.47 22.73 -23.46
C GLY A 105 8.96 21.58 -22.59
N ILE A 106 8.96 20.34 -23.11
CA ILE A 106 8.51 19.16 -22.39
C ILE A 106 9.74 18.48 -21.79
N MET A 107 9.88 18.57 -20.47
CA MET A 107 10.99 17.94 -19.75
C MET A 107 10.68 16.50 -19.37
N VAL A 108 11.57 15.58 -19.72
CA VAL A 108 11.55 14.17 -19.34
C VAL A 108 12.67 13.90 -18.34
N VAL A 109 12.41 13.00 -17.41
CA VAL A 109 13.37 12.57 -16.41
C VAL A 109 13.91 11.20 -16.82
N GLU A 110 15.18 11.15 -17.23
CA GLU A 110 15.83 9.96 -17.78
C GLU A 110 16.18 8.94 -16.69
N ASN A 111 16.70 9.42 -15.55
CA ASN A 111 17.00 8.61 -14.36
C ASN A 111 16.31 9.24 -13.14
N GLY A 112 15.83 8.44 -12.18
CA GLY A 112 15.18 8.91 -10.95
C GLY A 112 13.66 8.67 -10.91
N LEU A 113 12.92 9.59 -10.27
CA LEU A 113 11.46 9.57 -10.02
C LEU A 113 10.99 8.66 -8.88
N TYR A 114 11.88 8.05 -8.10
CA TYR A 114 11.48 7.22 -6.97
C TYR A 114 10.67 8.06 -5.97
N ILE A 115 11.15 9.25 -5.65
CA ILE A 115 10.49 10.15 -4.70
C ILE A 115 9.14 10.65 -5.23
N VAL A 116 9.10 11.03 -6.50
CA VAL A 116 7.87 11.50 -7.15
C VAL A 116 6.85 10.37 -7.22
N ARG A 117 7.24 9.16 -7.65
CA ARG A 117 6.32 8.01 -7.73
C ARG A 117 5.85 7.56 -6.35
N TYR A 118 6.69 7.63 -5.33
CA TYR A 118 6.30 7.38 -3.95
C TYR A 118 5.24 8.37 -3.49
N MET A 119 5.50 9.67 -3.67
CA MET A 119 4.56 10.75 -3.30
C MET A 119 3.25 10.63 -4.06
N VAL A 120 3.33 10.32 -5.36
CA VAL A 120 2.16 10.22 -6.23
C VAL A 120 1.27 9.05 -5.80
N ASN A 121 1.86 7.95 -5.36
CA ASN A 121 1.15 6.72 -5.03
C ASN A 121 0.94 6.53 -3.51
N ALA A 122 1.03 7.61 -2.70
CA ALA A 122 0.89 7.57 -1.24
C ALA A 122 -0.39 6.86 -0.74
N SER A 123 -1.50 6.98 -1.48
CA SER A 123 -2.77 6.29 -1.17
C SER A 123 -2.64 4.76 -1.22
N VAL A 124 -1.88 4.22 -2.17
CA VAL A 124 -1.66 2.78 -2.33
C VAL A 124 -0.78 2.25 -1.20
N TRP A 125 0.30 2.98 -0.88
CA TRP A 125 1.15 2.69 0.28
C TRP A 125 0.35 2.70 1.59
N LEU A 126 -0.56 3.66 1.77
CA LEU A 126 -1.42 3.76 2.94
C LEU A 126 -2.29 2.50 3.14
N VAL A 127 -2.89 1.98 2.06
CA VAL A 127 -3.66 0.73 2.11
C VAL A 127 -2.76 -0.44 2.49
N GLY A 128 -1.56 -0.54 1.91
CA GLY A 128 -0.57 -1.55 2.29
C GLY A 128 -0.21 -1.50 3.78
N PHE A 129 0.06 -0.31 4.32
CA PHE A 129 0.37 -0.13 5.75
C PHE A 129 -0.82 -0.45 6.66
N LEU A 130 -2.05 -0.10 6.28
CA LEU A 130 -3.26 -0.50 7.01
C LEU A 130 -3.38 -2.02 7.09
N PHE A 131 -3.21 -2.70 5.96
CA PHE A 131 -3.39 -4.14 5.87
C PHE A 131 -2.27 -4.88 6.62
N ALA A 132 -1.03 -4.40 6.52
CA ALA A 132 0.08 -4.88 7.35
C ALA A 132 -0.22 -4.76 8.85
N GLY A 133 -0.87 -3.66 9.27
CA GLY A 133 -1.27 -3.44 10.65
C GLY A 133 -2.35 -4.42 11.12
N LEU A 134 -3.34 -4.72 10.26
CA LEU A 134 -4.39 -5.72 10.54
C LEU A 134 -3.80 -7.13 10.66
N VAL A 135 -2.91 -7.49 9.73
CA VAL A 135 -2.18 -8.77 9.74
C VAL A 135 -1.40 -8.91 11.04
N GLU A 136 -0.60 -7.91 11.41
CA GLU A 136 0.17 -7.94 12.66
C GLU A 136 -0.73 -8.01 13.89
N ALA A 137 -1.79 -7.21 13.94
CA ALA A 137 -2.72 -7.17 15.06
C ALA A 137 -3.35 -8.54 15.34
N VAL A 138 -3.83 -9.22 14.29
CA VAL A 138 -4.44 -10.55 14.40
C VAL A 138 -3.39 -11.63 14.65
N SER A 139 -2.20 -11.53 14.04
CA SER A 139 -1.11 -12.49 14.31
C SER A 139 -0.72 -12.50 15.79
N ARG A 140 -0.67 -11.32 16.42
CA ARG A 140 -0.31 -11.16 17.83
C ARG A 140 -1.38 -11.63 18.81
N THR A 141 -2.63 -11.83 18.39
CA THR A 141 -3.63 -12.46 19.28
C THR A 141 -3.46 -13.97 19.37
N ASP A 142 -2.96 -14.58 18.29
CA ASP A 142 -2.88 -16.04 18.17
C ASP A 142 -1.50 -16.55 18.61
N TRP A 143 -0.43 -15.78 18.39
CA TRP A 143 0.94 -16.22 18.60
C TRP A 143 1.49 -15.75 19.95
N ARG A 144 1.48 -16.64 20.95
CA ARG A 144 1.95 -16.38 22.33
C ARG A 144 3.39 -15.87 22.44
N ARG A 145 4.24 -16.17 21.45
CA ARG A 145 5.65 -15.73 21.43
C ARG A 145 5.80 -14.25 21.09
N LEU A 146 4.78 -13.61 20.52
CA LEU A 146 4.82 -12.19 20.17
C LEU A 146 4.29 -11.33 21.33
N PRO A 147 4.85 -10.13 21.55
CA PRO A 147 4.31 -9.18 22.51
C PRO A 147 2.87 -8.81 22.15
N ALA A 148 1.95 -8.95 23.12
CA ALA A 148 0.54 -8.65 22.91
C ALA A 148 0.32 -7.21 22.45
N ALA A 149 -0.58 -7.04 21.48
CA ALA A 149 -1.04 -5.73 21.05
C ALA A 149 -1.89 -5.08 22.16
N LEU A 150 -1.79 -3.75 22.29
CA LEU A 150 -2.43 -3.01 23.40
C LEU A 150 -3.84 -2.56 23.06
N ALA A 151 -4.83 -3.08 23.78
CA ALA A 151 -6.23 -2.64 23.71
C ALA A 151 -6.75 -2.58 22.27
N LEU A 152 -6.71 -3.74 21.59
CA LEU A 152 -7.33 -3.92 20.28
C LEU A 152 -8.84 -3.68 20.37
N PRO A 153 -9.47 -3.15 19.32
CA PRO A 153 -10.92 -3.03 19.25
C PRO A 153 -11.63 -4.39 19.39
N ASP A 154 -12.86 -4.37 19.90
CA ASP A 154 -13.67 -5.59 20.10
C ASP A 154 -13.91 -6.37 18.80
N TRP A 155 -14.02 -5.67 17.66
CA TRP A 155 -14.20 -6.31 16.36
C TRP A 155 -12.95 -7.07 15.86
N LEU A 156 -11.79 -6.88 16.51
CA LEU A 156 -10.56 -7.68 16.32
C LEU A 156 -10.32 -8.68 17.44
N SER A 157 -11.12 -8.68 18.50
CA SER A 157 -10.96 -9.56 19.65
C SER A 157 -11.95 -10.73 19.56
N PRO A 158 -11.50 -11.99 19.65
CA PRO A 158 -12.41 -13.12 19.53
C PRO A 158 -13.34 -13.22 20.76
N PRO A 159 -14.58 -13.72 20.61
CA PRO A 159 -15.20 -14.18 19.36
C PRO A 159 -15.79 -13.03 18.51
N VAL A 160 -15.48 -13.00 17.21
CA VAL A 160 -16.04 -12.02 16.26
C VAL A 160 -17.23 -12.61 15.50
N SER A 161 -18.38 -11.93 15.50
CA SER A 161 -19.58 -12.42 14.79
C SER A 161 -19.43 -12.41 13.26
N ARG A 162 -20.23 -13.23 12.55
CA ARG A 162 -20.23 -13.25 11.07
C ARG A 162 -20.55 -11.87 10.47
N ARG A 163 -21.51 -11.16 11.05
CA ARG A 163 -21.92 -9.81 10.59
C ARG A 163 -20.78 -8.80 10.77
N GLN A 164 -20.09 -8.80 11.91
CA GLN A 164 -18.94 -7.93 12.14
C GLN A 164 -17.80 -8.24 11.17
N ALA A 165 -17.45 -9.51 11.00
CA ALA A 165 -16.40 -9.91 10.06
C ALA A 165 -16.75 -9.52 8.61
N ALA A 166 -18.00 -9.72 8.19
CA ALA A 166 -18.49 -9.30 6.88
C ALA A 166 -18.44 -7.77 6.72
N GLY A 167 -18.78 -7.01 7.76
CA GLY A 167 -18.67 -5.55 7.74
C GLY A 167 -17.24 -5.06 7.55
N VAL A 168 -16.29 -5.61 8.32
CA VAL A 168 -14.85 -5.27 8.19
C VAL A 168 -14.32 -5.64 6.80
N ALA A 169 -14.67 -6.84 6.32
CA ALA A 169 -14.29 -7.31 5.00
C ALA A 169 -14.86 -6.42 3.89
N ALA A 170 -16.13 -6.04 3.97
CA ALA A 170 -16.77 -5.18 2.98
C ALA A 170 -16.15 -3.78 2.94
N VAL A 171 -15.88 -3.18 4.12
CA VAL A 171 -15.24 -1.85 4.21
C VAL A 171 -13.80 -1.89 3.72
N GLY A 172 -13.00 -2.89 4.13
CA GLY A 172 -11.63 -3.05 3.66
C GLY A 172 -11.56 -3.37 2.16
N GLY A 173 -12.49 -4.18 1.67
CA GLY A 173 -12.67 -4.44 0.25
C GLY A 173 -13.01 -3.18 -0.54
N LEU A 174 -13.90 -2.34 -0.02
CA LEU A 174 -14.28 -1.07 -0.64
C LEU A 174 -13.11 -0.10 -0.69
N LEU A 175 -12.34 0.02 0.39
CA LEU A 175 -11.13 0.84 0.44
C LEU A 175 -10.11 0.38 -0.62
N HIS A 176 -9.82 -0.92 -0.65
CA HIS A 176 -8.91 -1.49 -1.64
C HIS A 176 -9.40 -1.25 -3.07
N LEU A 177 -10.68 -1.51 -3.34
CA LEU A 177 -11.32 -1.22 -4.62
C LEU A 177 -11.13 0.22 -5.08
N VAL A 178 -11.49 1.19 -4.22
CA VAL A 178 -11.45 2.61 -4.59
C VAL A 178 -10.02 3.02 -4.94
N VAL A 179 -9.06 2.59 -4.13
CA VAL A 179 -7.64 2.93 -4.33
C VAL A 179 -7.08 2.25 -5.57
N MET A 180 -7.37 0.97 -5.80
CA MET A 180 -6.84 0.25 -6.98
C MET A 180 -7.51 0.68 -8.28
N VAL A 181 -8.80 1.03 -8.28
CA VAL A 181 -9.45 1.60 -9.47
C VAL A 181 -8.91 3.00 -9.78
N TRP A 182 -8.70 3.84 -8.75
CA TRP A 182 -8.02 5.12 -8.94
C TRP A 182 -6.62 4.93 -9.50
N PHE A 183 -5.87 3.94 -8.99
CA PHE A 183 -4.53 3.65 -9.43
C PHE A 183 -4.50 3.18 -10.90
N ALA A 184 -5.38 2.26 -11.29
CA ALA A 184 -5.56 1.82 -12.67
C ALA A 184 -5.86 2.99 -13.63
N ARG A 185 -6.77 3.90 -13.24
CA ARG A 185 -7.07 5.10 -14.04
C ARG A 185 -5.88 6.04 -14.16
N ARG A 186 -5.15 6.25 -13.07
CA ARG A 186 -3.94 7.10 -13.05
C ARG A 186 -2.86 6.53 -13.97
N LEU A 187 -2.76 5.20 -14.05
CA LEU A 187 -1.80 4.50 -14.90
C LEU A 187 -2.27 4.36 -16.35
N GLY A 188 -3.50 4.80 -16.68
CA GLY A 188 -4.05 4.63 -18.01
C GLY A 188 -4.19 3.17 -18.40
N VAL A 189 -4.53 2.28 -17.46
CA VAL A 189 -4.76 0.87 -17.77
C VAL A 189 -5.94 0.75 -18.73
N THR A 190 -5.67 0.23 -19.93
CA THR A 190 -6.62 0.03 -21.02
C THR A 190 -6.56 -1.39 -21.56
N MET A 191 -7.51 -1.75 -22.41
CA MET A 191 -7.57 -3.06 -23.08
C MET A 191 -7.70 -2.84 -24.58
N THR A 192 -6.80 -3.45 -25.37
CA THR A 192 -6.88 -3.46 -26.83
C THR A 192 -8.23 -4.01 -27.30
N GLY A 193 -8.81 -3.36 -28.32
CA GLY A 193 -10.12 -3.73 -28.87
C GLY A 193 -11.32 -2.98 -28.30
N GLY A 194 -11.12 -1.95 -27.47
CA GLY A 194 -12.20 -1.06 -27.01
C GLY A 194 -13.10 -1.64 -25.92
N TYR A 195 -12.69 -2.75 -25.28
CA TYR A 195 -13.44 -3.43 -24.21
C TYR A 195 -13.11 -2.91 -22.81
N GLU A 196 -12.67 -1.65 -22.69
CA GLU A 196 -12.28 -1.03 -21.41
C GLU A 196 -13.43 -1.08 -20.39
N TRP A 197 -14.67 -0.86 -20.80
CA TRP A 197 -15.81 -0.92 -19.88
C TRP A 197 -15.98 -2.31 -19.25
N VAL A 198 -15.69 -3.39 -19.99
CA VAL A 198 -15.72 -4.77 -19.48
C VAL A 198 -14.61 -4.94 -18.46
N LEU A 199 -13.39 -4.54 -18.82
CA LEU A 199 -12.22 -4.60 -17.95
C LEU A 199 -12.52 -3.90 -16.62
N TYR A 200 -12.96 -2.65 -16.64
CA TYR A 200 -13.23 -1.87 -15.43
C TYR A 200 -14.40 -2.45 -14.63
N THR A 201 -15.46 -2.94 -15.26
CA THR A 201 -16.60 -3.53 -14.54
C THR A 201 -16.20 -4.81 -13.80
N VAL A 202 -15.53 -5.73 -14.50
CA VAL A 202 -15.09 -7.01 -13.93
C VAL A 202 -14.00 -6.81 -12.90
N SER A 203 -13.02 -5.95 -13.19
CA SER A 203 -11.90 -5.69 -12.28
C SER A 203 -12.33 -4.89 -11.05
N THR A 204 -13.34 -4.03 -11.15
CA THR A 204 -13.94 -3.37 -9.99
C THR A 204 -14.45 -4.42 -9.00
N LEU A 205 -15.31 -5.35 -9.44
CA LEU A 205 -15.76 -6.44 -8.57
C LEU A 205 -14.58 -7.28 -8.06
N GLY A 206 -13.61 -7.56 -8.93
CA GLY A 206 -12.39 -8.28 -8.61
C GLY A 206 -11.58 -7.66 -7.48
N MET A 207 -11.30 -6.35 -7.55
CA MET A 207 -10.56 -5.61 -6.53
C MET A 207 -11.29 -5.59 -5.19
N TRP A 208 -12.63 -5.53 -5.19
CA TRP A 208 -13.39 -5.67 -3.96
C TRP A 208 -13.21 -7.06 -3.34
N LEU A 209 -13.42 -8.12 -4.12
CA LEU A 209 -13.32 -9.51 -3.67
C LEU A 209 -11.91 -9.86 -3.21
N LEU A 210 -10.89 -9.41 -3.95
CA LEU A 210 -9.49 -9.69 -3.69
C LEU A 210 -9.03 -9.21 -2.32
N ALA A 211 -9.67 -8.17 -1.77
CA ALA A 211 -9.45 -7.72 -0.39
C ALA A 211 -10.50 -8.23 0.61
N ALA A 212 -11.78 -8.21 0.25
CA ALA A 212 -12.86 -8.62 1.16
C ALA A 212 -12.71 -10.09 1.60
N VAL A 213 -12.37 -10.99 0.68
CA VAL A 213 -12.22 -12.42 0.98
C VAL A 213 -11.11 -12.68 2.02
N PRO A 214 -9.83 -12.32 1.78
CA PRO A 214 -8.78 -12.53 2.77
C PRO A 214 -9.00 -11.78 4.08
N LEU A 215 -9.62 -10.58 4.07
CA LEU A 215 -9.97 -9.89 5.31
C LEU A 215 -11.05 -10.61 6.10
N TYR A 216 -12.06 -11.16 5.43
CA TYR A 216 -13.07 -12.01 6.08
C TYR A 216 -12.41 -13.24 6.71
N LEU A 217 -11.51 -13.90 5.98
CA LEU A 217 -10.75 -15.05 6.48
C LEU A 217 -9.88 -14.70 7.68
N LEU A 218 -9.20 -13.55 7.64
CA LEU A 218 -8.38 -13.02 8.73
C LEU A 218 -9.21 -12.75 9.99
N VAL A 219 -10.33 -12.02 9.86
CA VAL A 219 -11.12 -11.59 11.02
C VAL A 219 -11.95 -12.73 11.60
N ARG A 220 -12.61 -13.52 10.74
CA ARG A 220 -13.53 -14.57 11.17
C ARG A 220 -12.82 -15.86 11.56
N TYR A 221 -11.82 -16.27 10.76
CA TYR A 221 -11.17 -17.57 10.89
C TYR A 221 -9.71 -17.47 11.32
N ARG A 222 -9.19 -16.26 11.51
CA ARG A 222 -7.80 -16.00 11.93
C ARG A 222 -6.76 -16.57 10.97
N LEU A 223 -7.12 -16.76 9.70
CA LEU A 223 -6.17 -17.16 8.67
C LEU A 223 -5.35 -15.94 8.25
N VAL A 224 -4.07 -15.96 8.62
CA VAL A 224 -3.14 -14.83 8.45
C VAL A 224 -2.50 -14.83 7.07
N VAL A 225 -2.25 -16.00 6.49
CA VAL A 225 -1.56 -16.15 5.20
C VAL A 225 -2.29 -15.44 4.07
N PRO A 226 -3.62 -15.58 3.88
CA PRO A 226 -4.35 -14.89 2.82
C PRO A 226 -4.15 -13.37 2.84
N ALA A 227 -4.32 -12.74 4.02
CA ALA A 227 -4.17 -11.30 4.15
C ALA A 227 -2.71 -10.84 4.05
N THR A 228 -1.76 -11.69 4.47
CA THR A 228 -0.33 -11.42 4.30
C THR A 228 0.08 -11.42 2.83
N LEU A 229 -0.37 -12.41 2.06
CA LEU A 229 -0.13 -12.48 0.61
C LEU A 229 -0.72 -11.27 -0.11
N LEU A 230 -1.97 -10.90 0.19
CA LEU A 230 -2.58 -9.70 -0.35
C LEU A 230 -1.77 -8.44 -0.02
N THR A 231 -1.35 -8.29 1.24
CA THR A 231 -0.52 -7.15 1.67
C THR A 231 0.79 -7.10 0.87
N GLY A 232 1.42 -8.25 0.66
CA GLY A 232 2.61 -8.38 -0.18
C GLY A 232 2.36 -7.98 -1.63
N PHE A 233 1.25 -8.43 -2.23
CA PHE A 233 0.87 -8.04 -3.59
C PHE A 233 0.65 -6.54 -3.72
N ILE A 234 -0.01 -5.89 -2.76
CA ILE A 234 -0.19 -4.43 -2.75
C ILE A 234 1.17 -3.72 -2.77
N PHE A 235 2.12 -4.16 -1.93
CA PHE A 235 3.46 -3.56 -1.92
C PHE A 235 4.26 -3.82 -3.20
N LEU A 236 4.17 -5.03 -3.76
CA LEU A 236 4.83 -5.36 -5.03
C LEU A 236 4.24 -4.57 -6.19
N ASP A 237 2.92 -4.41 -6.21
CA ASP A 237 2.18 -3.66 -7.21
C ASP A 237 2.63 -2.19 -7.24
N VAL A 238 2.56 -1.48 -6.11
CA VAL A 238 3.02 -0.08 -6.06
C VAL A 238 4.53 0.07 -6.20
N ARG A 239 5.34 -0.90 -5.75
CA ARG A 239 6.79 -0.89 -5.96
C ARG A 239 7.15 -1.06 -7.43
N SER A 240 6.36 -1.83 -8.19
CA SER A 240 6.63 -2.06 -9.61
C SER A 240 6.65 -0.76 -10.41
N GLU A 241 5.91 0.25 -9.95
CA GLU A 241 5.98 1.59 -10.49
C GLU A 241 7.37 2.21 -10.37
N PHE A 242 8.29 1.74 -9.56
CA PHE A 242 9.66 2.27 -9.58
C PHE A 242 10.49 1.74 -10.76
N ALA A 243 10.08 0.63 -11.37
CA ALA A 243 10.69 0.13 -12.60
C ALA A 243 10.04 0.82 -13.80
N ALA A 244 10.84 1.38 -14.71
CA ALA A 244 10.36 1.79 -16.02
C ALA A 244 10.13 0.52 -16.88
N SER A 245 8.96 -0.10 -16.76
CA SER A 245 8.55 -1.28 -17.53
C SER A 245 7.36 -0.93 -18.42
N VAL A 246 7.36 -1.47 -19.64
CA VAL A 246 6.25 -1.35 -20.60
C VAL A 246 5.06 -2.20 -20.14
N ASP A 247 5.33 -3.33 -19.50
CA ASP A 247 4.32 -4.16 -18.86
C ASP A 247 4.10 -3.66 -17.43
N GLY A 248 2.98 -2.99 -17.19
CA GLY A 248 2.60 -2.51 -15.86
C GLY A 248 2.12 -3.67 -14.99
N ALA A 249 2.82 -3.97 -13.89
CA ALA A 249 2.38 -5.03 -12.97
C ALA A 249 0.96 -4.78 -12.44
N HIS A 250 0.56 -3.51 -12.34
CA HIS A 250 -0.80 -3.14 -11.99
C HIS A 250 -1.84 -3.54 -13.03
N ALA A 251 -1.52 -3.50 -14.33
CA ALA A 251 -2.44 -3.97 -15.36
C ALA A 251 -2.71 -5.48 -15.21
N LEU A 252 -1.69 -6.27 -14.86
CA LEU A 252 -1.84 -7.68 -14.52
C LEU A 252 -2.65 -7.87 -13.22
N TYR A 253 -2.31 -7.13 -12.15
CA TYR A 253 -3.02 -7.18 -10.88
C TYR A 253 -4.51 -6.86 -11.03
N PHE A 254 -4.81 -5.80 -11.80
CA PHE A 254 -6.15 -5.31 -12.05
C PHE A 254 -6.94 -6.24 -12.98
N GLY A 255 -6.39 -6.57 -14.15
CA GLY A 255 -7.08 -7.36 -15.18
C GLY A 255 -7.13 -8.87 -14.91
N ALA A 256 -6.11 -9.42 -14.24
CA ALA A 256 -6.02 -10.84 -13.90
C ALA A 256 -6.18 -11.11 -12.40
N TRP A 257 -6.97 -10.28 -11.71
CA TRP A 257 -7.22 -10.34 -10.27
C TRP A 257 -7.60 -11.73 -9.73
N PHE A 258 -8.25 -12.56 -10.55
CA PHE A 258 -8.65 -13.92 -10.21
C PHE A 258 -7.45 -14.84 -9.96
N LEU A 259 -6.30 -14.60 -10.61
CA LEU A 259 -5.05 -15.33 -10.36
C LEU A 259 -4.52 -15.02 -8.95
N PHE A 260 -4.50 -13.74 -8.59
CA PHE A 260 -4.07 -13.31 -7.26
C PHE A 260 -5.03 -13.82 -6.17
N LEU A 261 -6.34 -13.80 -6.44
CA LEU A 261 -7.33 -14.37 -5.53
C LEU A 261 -7.13 -15.88 -5.36
N ALA A 262 -6.86 -16.61 -6.45
CA ALA A 262 -6.57 -18.04 -6.38
C ALA A 262 -5.33 -18.33 -5.51
N ILE A 263 -4.24 -17.57 -5.66
CA ILE A 263 -3.04 -17.71 -4.83
C ILE A 263 -3.36 -17.46 -3.36
N VAL A 264 -4.10 -16.38 -3.06
CA VAL A 264 -4.56 -16.04 -1.71
C VAL A 264 -5.39 -17.17 -1.10
N LEU A 265 -6.31 -17.75 -1.86
CA LEU A 265 -7.18 -18.85 -1.41
C LEU A 265 -6.39 -20.15 -1.17
N VAL A 266 -5.46 -20.49 -2.07
CA VAL A 266 -4.55 -21.63 -1.87
C VAL A 266 -3.76 -21.47 -0.58
N GLY A 267 -3.21 -20.28 -0.32
CA GLY A 267 -2.54 -19.96 0.94
C GLY A 267 -3.44 -20.18 2.16
N GLY A 268 -4.72 -19.80 2.07
CA GLY A 268 -5.71 -20.05 3.12
C GLY A 268 -6.02 -21.53 3.35
N VAL A 269 -6.16 -22.31 2.28
CA VAL A 269 -6.37 -23.77 2.37
C VAL A 269 -5.16 -24.45 3.02
N VAL A 270 -3.95 -24.08 2.62
CA VAL A 270 -2.70 -24.60 3.20
C VAL A 270 -2.64 -24.26 4.68
N GLU A 271 -2.82 -22.99 5.06
CA GLU A 271 -2.81 -22.58 6.46
C GLU A 271 -3.86 -23.32 7.30
N TYR A 272 -5.10 -23.41 6.79
CA TYR A 272 -6.18 -24.11 7.45
C TYR A 272 -5.85 -25.60 7.67
N GLY A 273 -5.32 -26.27 6.63
CA GLY A 273 -4.89 -27.66 6.70
C GLY A 273 -3.78 -27.88 7.75
N LEU A 274 -2.76 -27.02 7.75
CA LEU A 274 -1.65 -27.08 8.71
C LEU A 274 -2.11 -26.87 10.16
N ARG A 275 -3.05 -25.95 10.40
CA ARG A 275 -3.65 -25.73 11.73
C ARG A 275 -4.46 -26.93 12.19
N ARG A 276 -5.24 -27.55 11.29
CA ARG A 276 -6.07 -28.73 11.62
C ARG A 276 -5.23 -29.97 11.97
N LEU A 277 -4.06 -30.12 11.35
CA LEU A 277 -3.13 -31.23 11.62
C LEU A 277 -2.27 -31.02 12.88
N ASP A 278 -2.44 -29.89 13.57
CA ASP A 278 -1.67 -29.48 14.75
C ASP A 278 -0.13 -29.56 14.56
N LEU A 279 0.30 -29.36 13.30
CA LEU A 279 1.72 -29.35 12.94
C LEU A 279 2.40 -28.07 13.43
N VAL A 280 1.65 -26.96 13.50
CA VAL A 280 2.15 -25.68 13.99
C VAL A 280 2.46 -25.76 15.49
N GLY A 281 1.56 -26.34 16.31
CA GLY A 281 1.78 -26.55 17.75
C GLY A 281 3.04 -27.37 18.04
N ARG A 282 3.20 -28.49 17.31
CA ARG A 282 4.34 -29.41 17.44
C ARG A 282 5.71 -28.83 17.03
N ILE A 283 5.75 -27.86 16.11
CA ILE A 283 6.99 -27.15 15.73
C ILE A 283 7.37 -26.12 16.81
N THR A 284 6.40 -25.49 17.45
CA THR A 284 6.64 -24.52 18.54
C THR A 284 6.95 -25.14 19.91
N GLU A 285 6.69 -26.43 20.14
CA GLU A 285 7.06 -27.09 21.41
C GLU A 285 8.44 -27.76 21.36
N ARG A 286 9.02 -27.99 20.17
CA ARG A 286 10.32 -28.66 20.00
C ARG A 286 11.54 -27.71 19.95
N ARG A 287 11.37 -26.44 20.30
CA ARG A 287 12.44 -25.43 20.47
C ARG A 287 12.14 -24.52 21.63
#